data_AF-A0A7S2BPG2-F1
#
_entry.id   AF-A0A7S2BPG2-F1
#
_cell.length_a   1.000
_cell.length_b   1.000
_cell.length_c   1.000
_cell.angle_alpha   90.00
_cell.angle_beta   90.00
_cell.angle_gamma   90.00
#
_symmetry.space_group_name_H-M   'P 1'
#
loop_
_entity.id
_entity.type
_entity.pdbx_description
1 polymer ?
#
loop_
_entity_poly.entity_id
_entity_poly.type
_entity_poly.pdbx_seq_one_letter_code
_entity_poly.pdbx_strand_id
1 'polypeptide(L)'
;CCLECTTVDEADAHDFPTVYQINNDAKWDSHAALGHKTLPMSAIHTDGERDILEYDVHNLFGMMEARLTAEALAEVRGARPFVVSRSSFPSHGSHAAHWTGDNAATW
;
A
#
# COMPACT_ATOMS: atom_id res chain seq x y z
N CYS A 1 10.65 9.14 10.74
CA CYS A 1 9.19 9.28 10.84
C CYS A 1 8.57 7.92 10.70
N CYS A 2 8.00 7.38 11.77
CA CYS A 2 7.05 6.28 11.63
C CYS A 2 5.68 6.92 11.44
N LEU A 3 4.92 6.45 10.44
CA LEU A 3 3.48 6.71 10.40
C LEU A 3 2.89 5.90 11.55
N GLU A 4 2.69 6.57 12.69
CA GLU A 4 1.99 6.01 13.85
C GLU A 4 0.68 6.76 14.03
N CYS A 5 -0.43 6.03 13.95
CA CYS A 5 -1.73 6.57 14.32
C CYS A 5 -1.81 6.70 15.84
N THR A 6 -1.90 7.93 16.33
CA THR A 6 -2.01 8.21 17.76
C THR A 6 -3.45 8.14 18.28
N THR A 7 -4.42 7.99 17.38
CA THR A 7 -5.85 7.87 17.67
C THR A 7 -6.36 6.57 17.08
N VAL A 8 -6.14 5.47 17.79
CA VAL A 8 -6.61 4.13 17.40
C VAL A 8 -7.83 3.78 18.24
N ASP A 9 -8.88 3.29 17.59
CA ASP A 9 -10.01 2.65 18.26
C ASP A 9 -9.72 1.15 18.37
N GLU A 10 -9.34 0.70 19.57
CA GLU A 10 -9.01 -0.72 19.81
C GLU A 10 -10.21 -1.67 19.61
N ALA A 11 -11.43 -1.13 19.52
CA ALA A 11 -12.62 -1.91 19.24
C ALA A 11 -12.89 -2.08 17.72
N ASP A 12 -12.19 -1.35 16.86
CA ASP A 12 -12.39 -1.46 15.41
C ASP A 12 -11.86 -2.81 14.89
N ALA A 13 -12.76 -3.61 14.34
CA ALA A 13 -12.46 -4.96 13.87
C ALA A 13 -11.63 -5.00 12.57
N HIS A 14 -11.55 -3.89 11.83
CA HIS A 14 -10.67 -3.77 10.66
C HIS A 14 -9.24 -3.46 11.08
N ASP A 15 -9.06 -2.59 12.08
CA ASP A 15 -7.74 -2.28 12.65
C ASP A 15 -7.20 -3.45 13.49
N PHE A 16 -8.08 -4.11 14.26
CA PHE A 16 -7.74 -5.19 15.19
C PHE A 16 -8.63 -6.43 14.97
N PRO A 17 -8.40 -7.21 13.89
CA PRO A 17 -9.22 -8.38 13.59
C PRO A 17 -9.08 -9.45 14.69
N THR A 18 -10.21 -9.93 15.20
CA THR A 18 -10.28 -10.88 16.34
C THR A 18 -10.44 -12.34 15.91
N VAL A 19 -10.88 -12.60 14.68
CA VAL A 19 -11.16 -13.96 14.17
C VAL A 19 -9.92 -14.58 13.54
N TYR A 20 -9.19 -13.81 12.72
CA TYR A 20 -8.01 -14.28 12.04
C TYR A 20 -7.04 -13.14 11.80
N GLN A 21 -5.78 -13.38 12.16
CA GLN A 21 -4.69 -12.43 11.98
C GLN A 21 -3.66 -13.07 11.05
N ILE A 22 -3.38 -12.40 9.93
CA ILE A 22 -2.27 -12.81 9.06
C ILE A 22 -0.95 -12.71 9.83
N ASN A 23 0.05 -13.45 9.39
CA ASN A 23 1.40 -13.36 9.98
C ASN A 23 2.15 -12.14 9.42
N ASN A 24 1.62 -10.94 9.70
CA ASN A 24 2.23 -9.67 9.34
C ASN A 24 3.52 -9.46 10.15
N ASP A 25 4.56 -8.90 9.51
CA ASP A 25 5.90 -8.68 10.06
C ASP A 25 6.53 -9.90 10.78
N ALA A 26 6.33 -11.10 10.23
CA ALA A 26 6.81 -12.38 10.77
C ALA A 26 8.31 -12.45 11.15
N LYS A 27 9.12 -11.50 10.65
CA LYS A 27 10.56 -11.42 10.92
C LYS A 27 10.87 -10.73 12.25
N TRP A 28 10.07 -9.75 12.67
CA TRP A 28 10.35 -8.90 13.83
C TRP A 28 9.27 -8.96 14.90
N ASP A 29 8.00 -9.07 14.50
CA ASP A 29 6.86 -9.17 15.40
C ASP A 29 5.74 -9.98 14.71
N SER A 30 5.66 -11.27 15.02
CA SER A 30 4.66 -12.15 14.43
C SER A 30 3.25 -11.70 14.79
N HIS A 31 2.40 -11.51 13.78
CA HIS A 31 1.03 -11.01 13.92
C HIS A 31 0.94 -9.53 14.34
N ALA A 32 1.90 -8.70 13.93
CA ALA A 32 1.79 -7.24 14.05
C ALA A 32 0.44 -6.74 13.47
N ALA A 33 -0.14 -5.71 14.09
CA ALA A 33 -1.39 -5.12 13.64
C ALA A 33 -1.33 -4.70 12.16
N LEU A 34 -2.46 -4.74 11.44
CA LEU A 34 -2.47 -4.44 10.00
C LEU A 34 -2.00 -3.01 9.68
N GLY A 35 -2.31 -2.05 10.55
CA GLY A 35 -1.84 -0.66 10.44
C GLY A 35 -0.38 -0.44 10.85
N HIS A 36 0.37 -1.48 11.23
CA HIS A 36 1.76 -1.32 11.66
C HIS A 36 2.63 -0.72 10.53
N LYS A 37 3.18 0.49 10.79
CA LYS A 37 3.99 1.29 9.85
C LYS A 37 3.27 1.67 8.55
N THR A 38 1.95 1.76 8.58
CA THR A 38 1.11 2.20 7.44
C THR A 38 -0.13 2.95 7.94
N LEU A 39 -1.06 3.28 7.03
CA LEU A 39 -2.37 3.83 7.36
C LEU A 39 -3.22 2.86 8.22
N PRO A 40 -4.11 3.37 9.08
CA PRO A 40 -5.07 2.52 9.77
C PRO A 40 -6.04 1.92 8.75
N MET A 41 -6.48 0.69 8.99
CA MET A 41 -7.40 -0.04 8.12
C MET A 41 -8.80 0.59 8.10
N SER A 42 -9.15 1.32 9.15
CA SER A 42 -10.37 2.15 9.23
C SER A 42 -10.31 3.45 8.41
N ALA A 43 -9.17 3.79 7.78
CA ALA A 43 -9.08 4.94 6.88
C ALA A 43 -10.01 4.77 5.67
N ILE A 44 -10.55 5.90 5.19
CA ILE A 44 -11.53 5.94 4.09
C ILE A 44 -10.87 6.53 2.83
N HIS A 45 -11.01 5.80 1.73
CA HIS A 45 -10.75 6.22 0.34
C HIS A 45 -12.06 6.39 -0.41
N THR A 46 -11.99 6.87 -1.65
CA THR A 46 -13.17 6.94 -2.53
C THR A 46 -12.84 6.51 -3.96
N ASP A 47 -13.79 5.83 -4.62
CA ASP A 47 -13.79 5.61 -6.07
C ASP A 47 -14.45 6.76 -6.85
N GLY A 48 -14.86 7.83 -6.17
CA GLY A 48 -15.63 8.96 -6.70
C GLY A 48 -17.14 8.84 -6.48
N GLU A 49 -17.63 7.67 -6.07
CA GLU A 49 -19.07 7.43 -5.82
C GLU A 49 -19.34 6.90 -4.40
N ARG A 50 -18.42 6.10 -3.86
CA ARG A 50 -18.56 5.45 -2.55
C ARG A 50 -17.29 5.53 -1.74
N ASP A 51 -17.48 5.45 -0.43
CA ASP A 51 -16.40 5.27 0.54
C ASP A 51 -15.90 3.82 0.50
N ILE A 52 -14.58 3.65 0.51
CA ILE A 52 -13.89 2.36 0.47
C ILE A 52 -12.86 2.33 1.60
N LEU A 53 -12.85 1.28 2.40
CA LEU A 53 -11.91 1.16 3.51
C LEU A 53 -10.50 0.83 3.00
N GLU A 54 -9.48 1.40 3.65
CA GLU A 54 -8.07 1.01 3.48
C GLU A 54 -7.91 -0.51 3.67
N TYR A 55 -8.67 -1.11 4.60
CA TYR A 55 -8.74 -2.56 4.79
C TYR A 55 -8.90 -3.34 3.46
N ASP A 56 -9.73 -2.85 2.55
CA ASP A 56 -10.04 -3.52 1.29
C ASP A 56 -9.02 -3.20 0.18
N VAL A 57 -8.38 -2.03 0.23
CA VAL A 57 -7.57 -1.49 -0.90
C VAL A 57 -6.10 -1.24 -0.58
N HIS A 58 -5.63 -1.53 0.64
CA HIS A 58 -4.25 -1.30 1.08
C HIS A 58 -3.22 -1.79 0.05
N ASN A 59 -3.37 -3.04 -0.39
CA ASN A 59 -2.44 -3.66 -1.34
C ASN A 59 -2.54 -3.09 -2.77
N LEU A 60 -3.56 -2.29 -3.09
CA LEU A 60 -3.73 -1.64 -4.38
C LEU A 60 -3.04 -0.28 -4.45
N PHE A 61 -2.71 0.34 -3.32
CA PHE A 61 -2.24 1.73 -3.24
C PHE A 61 -1.10 2.03 -4.23
N GLY A 62 0.01 1.28 -4.14
CA GLY A 62 1.18 1.50 -5.01
C GLY A 62 0.94 1.17 -6.49
N MET A 63 -0.01 0.27 -6.79
CA MET A 63 -0.41 -0.02 -8.17
C MET A 63 -1.24 1.12 -8.77
N MET A 64 -2.20 1.66 -8.01
CA MET A 64 -3.02 2.80 -8.45
C MET A 64 -2.16 4.07 -8.63
N GLU A 65 -1.25 4.34 -7.69
CA GLU A 65 -0.30 5.45 -7.78
C GLU A 65 0.61 5.31 -9.02
N ALA A 66 1.17 4.12 -9.26
CA ALA A 66 2.03 3.87 -10.42
C ALA A 66 1.29 4.09 -11.74
N ARG A 67 0.03 3.65 -11.83
CA ARG A 67 -0.83 3.89 -13.00
C ARG A 67 -1.04 5.38 -13.26
N LEU A 68 -1.50 6.12 -12.26
CA LEU A 68 -1.75 7.57 -12.40
C LEU A 68 -0.47 8.34 -12.72
N THR A 69 0.67 7.92 -12.15
CA THR A 69 1.98 8.50 -12.46
C THR A 69 2.37 8.29 -13.91
N ALA A 70 2.15 7.08 -14.45
CA ALA A 70 2.45 6.77 -15.86
C ALA A 70 1.56 7.59 -16.82
N GLU A 71 0.26 7.69 -16.52
CA GLU A 71 -0.70 8.50 -17.28
C GLU A 71 -0.30 9.99 -17.27
N ALA A 72 -0.02 10.56 -16.09
CA ALA A 72 0.38 11.95 -15.95
C ALA A 72 1.71 12.27 -16.66
N LEU A 73 2.70 11.38 -16.56
CA LEU A 73 3.98 11.57 -17.25
C LEU A 73 3.83 11.52 -18.78
N ALA A 74 2.98 10.63 -19.29
CA ALA A 74 2.71 10.56 -20.72
C ALA A 74 2.08 11.87 -21.23
N GLU A 75 1.16 12.45 -20.47
CA GLU A 75 0.52 13.74 -20.79
C GLU A 75 1.51 14.90 -20.74
N VAL A 76 2.25 15.04 -19.64
CA VAL A 76 3.17 16.18 -19.42
C VAL A 76 4.35 16.15 -20.40
N ARG A 77 4.83 14.96 -20.78
CA ARG A 77 6.00 14.81 -21.65
C ARG A 77 5.66 14.62 -23.12
N GLY A 78 4.44 14.18 -23.46
CA GLY A 78 4.06 13.79 -24.82
C GLY A 78 4.91 12.64 -25.37
N ALA A 79 5.44 11.78 -24.50
CA ALA A 79 6.36 10.69 -24.84
C ALA A 79 6.05 9.44 -24.01
N ARG A 80 6.61 8.30 -24.41
CA ARG A 80 6.46 7.04 -23.64
C ARG A 80 7.01 7.24 -22.21
N PRO A 81 6.21 7.01 -21.16
CA PRO A 81 6.64 7.20 -19.79
C PRO A 81 7.57 6.07 -19.35
N PHE A 82 8.40 6.37 -18.35
CA PHE A 82 9.19 5.38 -17.60
C PHE A 82 8.95 5.63 -16.11
N VAL A 83 8.37 4.65 -15.42
CA VAL A 83 8.04 4.69 -14.00
C VAL A 83 8.66 3.48 -13.32
N VAL A 84 9.24 3.71 -12.14
CA VAL A 84 9.73 2.67 -11.26
C VAL A 84 9.03 2.82 -9.92
N SER A 85 8.35 1.78 -9.42
CA SER A 85 7.59 1.82 -8.17
C SER A 85 7.84 0.60 -7.30
N ARG A 86 7.78 0.80 -5.97
CA ARG A 86 8.14 -0.21 -4.97
C ARG A 86 7.00 -1.17 -4.68
N SER A 87 5.84 -0.65 -4.24
CA SER A 87 4.67 -1.48 -3.95
C SER A 87 3.98 -1.87 -5.27
N SER A 88 3.52 -3.12 -5.36
CA SER A 88 2.95 -3.67 -6.58
C SER A 88 1.82 -4.66 -6.28
N PHE A 89 0.94 -4.82 -7.25
CA PHE A 89 -0.19 -5.76 -7.24
C PHE A 89 -0.39 -6.28 -8.68
N PRO A 90 -1.08 -7.41 -8.94
CA PRO A 90 -1.41 -7.83 -10.30
C PRO A 90 -1.88 -6.68 -11.19
N SER A 91 -1.40 -6.65 -12.44
CA SER A 91 -1.52 -5.53 -13.41
C SER A 91 -0.49 -4.38 -13.25
N HIS A 92 0.33 -4.31 -12.19
CA HIS A 92 1.33 -3.24 -12.04
C HIS A 92 2.32 -3.15 -13.23
N GLY A 93 2.75 -4.29 -13.77
CA GLY A 93 3.76 -4.36 -14.83
C GLY A 93 3.36 -3.74 -16.18
N SER A 94 2.08 -3.42 -16.40
CA SER A 94 1.66 -2.64 -17.59
C SER A 94 1.87 -1.14 -17.43
N HIS A 95 2.18 -0.66 -16.22
CA HIS A 95 2.30 0.76 -15.90
C HIS A 95 3.69 1.16 -15.39
N ALA A 96 4.36 0.28 -14.64
CA ALA A 96 5.65 0.57 -14.03
C ALA A 96 6.57 -0.65 -13.94
N ALA A 97 7.87 -0.37 -13.92
CA ALA A 97 8.90 -1.33 -13.56
C ALA A 97 9.05 -1.43 -12.03
N HIS A 98 9.66 -2.52 -11.57
CA HIS A 98 9.85 -2.83 -10.16
C HIS A 98 11.33 -3.15 -9.86
N TRP A 99 11.79 -2.86 -8.65
CA TRP A 99 13.09 -3.28 -8.13
C TRP A 99 12.90 -4.00 -6.79
N THR A 100 13.85 -4.83 -6.38
CA THR A 100 13.73 -5.73 -5.22
C THR A 100 13.71 -5.04 -3.84
N GLY A 101 13.59 -3.72 -3.79
CA GLY A 101 13.55 -2.96 -2.55
C GLY A 101 14.92 -2.79 -1.89
N ASP A 102 14.89 -2.66 -0.56
CA ASP A 102 16.04 -2.36 0.29
C ASP A 102 16.87 -3.64 0.51
N ASN A 103 17.90 -3.84 -0.30
CA ASN A 103 18.81 -4.98 -0.17
C ASN A 103 20.04 -4.64 0.70
N ALA A 104 20.81 -5.67 1.03
CA ALA A 104 22.11 -5.53 1.67
C ALA A 104 23.20 -6.03 0.71
N ALA A 105 24.41 -5.49 0.84
CA ALA A 105 25.59 -5.94 0.09
C ALA A 105 26.13 -7.26 0.66
N THR A 106 25.31 -8.31 0.60
CA THR A 106 25.59 -9.66 1.06
C THR A 106 25.41 -10.65 -0.10
N TRP A 107 26.12 -11.78 -0.03
CA TRP A 107 26.00 -12.88 -1.01
C TRP A 107 24.71 -13.69 -0.82
#